data_AF-A0A853BI05-F1
#
_entry.id   AF-A0A853BI05-F1
#
_cell.length_a   1.000
_cell.length_b   1.000
_cell.length_c   1.000
_cell.angle_alpha   90.00
_cell.angle_beta   90.00
_cell.angle_gamma   90.00
#
_symmetry.space_group_name_H-M   'P 1'
#
loop_
_entity.id
_entity.type
_entity.pdbx_description
1 polymer ?
#
loop_
_entity_poly.entity_id
_entity_poly.type
_entity_poly.pdbx_seq_one_letter_code
_entity_poly.pdbx_strand_id
1 'polypeptide(L)'
;MAAAAAIVAGDPTAHAATTYDLVGDPVTAGDVAERLAVAHRAIGLGDYRARLLADGALPPFQPPMLASIATSVRHGFLRNSSPDLAELLDRPLTDALAVAAGTAAAMRPGAR
;
A
#
# COMPACT_ATOMS: atom_id res chain seq x y z
N MET A 1 -0.55 -11.69 3.77
CA MET A 1 -1.79 -12.10 3.09
C MET A 1 -1.92 -13.61 2.95
N ALA A 2 -1.13 -14.29 2.12
CA ALA A 2 -1.27 -15.75 1.92
C ALA A 2 -1.23 -16.57 3.21
N ALA A 3 -0.34 -16.24 4.15
CA ALA A 3 -0.29 -16.89 5.46
C ALA A 3 -1.57 -16.72 6.28
N ALA A 4 -2.13 -15.51 6.35
CA ALA A 4 -3.39 -15.23 7.06
C ALA A 4 -4.56 -16.02 6.43
N ALA A 5 -4.64 -16.05 5.10
CA ALA A 5 -5.65 -16.84 4.40
C ALA A 5 -5.51 -18.34 4.67
N ALA A 6 -4.28 -18.86 4.73
CA ALA A 6 -4.01 -20.25 5.05
C ALA A 6 -4.43 -20.63 6.48
N ILE A 7 -4.26 -19.72 7.45
CA ILE A 7 -4.72 -19.91 8.83
C ILE A 7 -6.25 -19.98 8.86
N VAL A 8 -6.93 -19.01 8.24
CA VAL A 8 -8.40 -19.00 8.17
C VAL A 8 -8.95 -20.24 7.47
N ALA A 9 -8.31 -20.68 6.39
CA ALA A 9 -8.71 -21.88 5.67
C ALA A 9 -8.39 -23.19 6.42
N GLY A 10 -7.43 -23.16 7.35
CA GLY A 10 -7.04 -24.31 8.17
C GLY A 10 -8.03 -24.63 9.29
N ASP A 11 -8.72 -23.62 9.82
CA ASP A 11 -9.80 -23.78 10.82
C ASP A 11 -10.98 -22.83 10.54
N PRO A 12 -11.74 -23.06 9.46
CA PRO A 12 -12.79 -22.13 9.04
C PRO A 12 -13.92 -21.98 10.05
N THR A 13 -14.14 -22.97 10.93
CA THR A 13 -15.17 -22.90 11.97
C THR A 13 -14.75 -21.94 13.08
N ALA A 14 -13.47 -21.92 13.49
CA ALA A 14 -12.97 -20.96 14.47
C ALA A 14 -13.04 -19.49 13.98
N HIS A 15 -13.05 -19.28 12.66
CA HIS A 15 -13.08 -17.96 12.05
C HIS A 15 -14.46 -17.58 11.45
N ALA A 16 -15.50 -18.37 11.74
CA ALA A 16 -16.84 -18.15 11.19
C ALA A 16 -17.41 -16.79 11.58
N ALA A 17 -18.07 -16.12 10.63
CA ALA A 17 -18.69 -14.80 10.81
C ALA A 17 -17.75 -13.70 11.33
N THR A 18 -16.43 -13.88 11.17
CA THR A 18 -15.42 -12.89 11.57
C THR A 18 -14.85 -12.18 10.34
N THR A 19 -14.66 -10.87 10.47
CA THR A 19 -13.99 -10.03 9.45
C THR A 19 -12.67 -9.54 10.04
N TYR A 20 -11.59 -9.68 9.28
CA TYR A 20 -10.26 -9.23 9.67
C TYR A 20 -9.82 -8.07 8.77
N ASP A 21 -9.27 -7.01 9.36
CA ASP A 21 -8.60 -5.94 8.65
C ASP A 21 -7.08 -6.24 8.56
N LEU A 22 -6.65 -6.73 7.39
CA LEU A 22 -5.29 -7.22 7.18
C LEU A 22 -4.31 -6.10 6.82
N VAL A 23 -4.19 -5.13 7.72
CA VAL A 23 -3.31 -3.95 7.57
C VAL A 23 -2.15 -4.00 8.55
N GLY A 24 -1.05 -3.32 8.19
CA GLY A 24 0.07 -3.04 9.09
C GLY A 24 0.19 -1.55 9.36
N ASP A 25 1.35 -1.10 9.81
CA ASP A 25 1.59 0.33 10.00
C ASP A 25 1.54 1.10 8.68
N PRO A 26 0.89 2.27 8.64
CA PRO A 26 0.79 3.07 7.42
C PRO A 26 2.17 3.60 7.02
N VAL A 27 2.46 3.54 5.72
CA VAL A 27 3.70 4.06 5.12
C VAL A 27 3.37 5.21 4.19
N THR A 28 4.08 6.32 4.32
CA THR A 28 3.95 7.48 3.44
C THR A 28 5.05 7.52 2.38
N ALA A 29 4.79 8.26 1.29
CA ALA A 29 5.83 8.55 0.30
C ALA A 29 6.98 9.39 0.89
N GLY A 30 6.72 10.15 1.97
CA GLY A 30 7.75 10.86 2.73
C GLY A 30 8.70 9.89 3.43
N ASP A 31 8.15 8.90 4.16
CA ASP A 31 8.95 7.90 4.88
C ASP A 31 9.87 7.11 3.93
N VAL A 32 9.34 6.74 2.77
CA VAL A 32 10.11 6.05 1.72
C VAL A 32 11.24 6.94 1.19
N ALA A 33 10.96 8.22 0.93
CA ALA A 33 11.95 9.15 0.43
C ALA A 33 13.05 9.44 1.46
N GLU A 34 12.67 9.57 2.74
CA GLU A 34 13.60 9.70 3.86
C GLU A 34 14.50 8.47 3.97
N ARG A 35 13.93 7.26 3.95
CA ARG A 35 14.69 6.00 3.98
C ARG A 35 15.67 5.88 2.82
N LEU A 36 15.35 6.45 1.67
CA LEU A 36 16.19 6.46 0.46
C LEU A 36 17.11 7.68 0.34
N ALA A 37 17.11 8.58 1.34
CA ALA A 37 17.84 9.83 1.36
C ALA A 37 17.64 10.68 0.07
N VAL A 38 16.39 10.79 -0.39
CA VAL A 38 16.03 11.61 -1.55
C VAL A 38 14.93 12.62 -1.24
N ALA A 39 14.89 13.69 -2.02
CA ALA A 39 13.84 14.69 -1.91
C ALA A 39 12.49 14.12 -2.37
N HIS A 40 11.49 14.13 -1.48
CA HIS A 40 10.10 13.89 -1.84
C HIS A 40 9.51 15.14 -2.51
N ARG A 41 8.93 14.99 -3.69
CA ARG A 41 8.22 16.06 -4.41
C ARG A 41 6.80 15.64 -4.72
N ALA A 42 5.84 16.21 -4.00
CA ALA A 42 4.43 16.02 -4.30
C ALA A 42 3.97 16.89 -5.47
N ILE A 43 2.98 16.39 -6.22
CA ILE A 43 2.28 17.14 -7.27
C ILE A 43 0.80 17.33 -6.88
N GLY A 44 0.13 18.33 -7.46
CA GLY A 44 -1.31 18.54 -7.27
C GLY A 44 -2.13 17.34 -7.75
N LEU A 45 -3.35 17.16 -7.22
CA LEU A 45 -4.26 16.11 -7.70
C LEU A 45 -4.65 16.32 -9.17
N GLY A 46 -4.77 17.57 -9.62
CA GLY A 46 -4.99 17.93 -11.02
C GLY A 46 -3.87 17.43 -11.93
N ASP A 47 -2.62 17.76 -11.59
CA ASP A 47 -1.43 17.31 -12.33
C ASP A 47 -1.28 15.79 -12.31
N TYR A 48 -1.56 15.15 -11.17
CA TYR A 48 -1.54 13.69 -11.06
C TYR A 48 -2.58 13.06 -11.99
N ARG A 49 -3.82 13.55 -12.00
CA ARG A 49 -4.87 13.09 -12.92
C ARG A 49 -4.49 13.31 -14.38
N ALA A 50 -3.92 14.47 -14.73
CA ALA A 50 -3.49 14.76 -16.09
C ALA A 50 -2.41 13.77 -16.57
N ARG A 51 -1.45 13.42 -15.70
CA ARG A 51 -0.43 12.41 -16.00
C ARG A 51 -1.03 11.03 -16.22
N LEU A 52 -1.97 10.61 -15.38
CA LEU A 52 -2.67 9.33 -15.54
C LEU A 52 -3.46 9.26 -16.85
N LEU A 53 -4.12 10.36 -17.25
CA LEU A 53 -4.88 10.41 -18.51
C LEU A 53 -3.97 10.42 -19.75
N ALA A 54 -2.74 10.90 -19.61
CA ALA A 54 -1.74 10.89 -20.68
C ALA A 54 -1.04 9.51 -20.83
N ASP A 55 -1.20 8.61 -19.86
CA ASP A 55 -0.61 7.28 -19.91
C ASP A 55 -1.47 6.33 -20.74
N GLY A 56 -1.04 6.10 -21.99
CA GLY A 56 -1.72 5.21 -22.93
C GLY A 56 -1.67 3.73 -22.57
N ALA A 57 -0.89 3.33 -21.55
CA ALA A 57 -0.84 1.94 -21.09
C ALA A 57 -2.00 1.59 -20.13
N LEU A 58 -2.69 2.60 -19.58
CA LEU A 58 -3.76 2.39 -18.61
C LEU A 58 -5.10 2.12 -19.31
N PRO A 59 -5.82 1.04 -18.95
CA PRO A 59 -7.21 0.85 -19.32
C PRO A 59 -8.08 2.06 -18.94
N PRO A 60 -9.18 2.35 -19.66
CA PRO A 60 -9.98 3.57 -19.47
C PRO A 60 -10.51 3.80 -18.05
N PHE A 61 -10.74 2.74 -17.27
CA PHE A 61 -11.24 2.85 -15.90
C PHE A 61 -10.13 3.16 -14.86
N GLN A 62 -8.85 2.93 -15.21
CA GLN A 62 -7.76 3.04 -14.24
C GLN A 62 -7.42 4.48 -13.85
N PRO A 63 -7.35 5.47 -14.78
CA PRO A 63 -7.09 6.86 -14.39
C PRO A 63 -8.07 7.42 -13.34
N PRO A 64 -9.41 7.30 -13.48
CA PRO A 64 -10.33 7.77 -12.44
C PRO A 64 -10.21 6.95 -11.14
N MET A 65 -9.97 5.64 -11.22
CA MET A 65 -9.75 4.79 -10.03
C MET A 65 -8.51 5.23 -9.24
N LEU A 66 -7.37 5.40 -9.91
CA LEU A 66 -6.11 5.81 -9.27
C LEU A 66 -6.17 7.24 -8.72
N ALA A 67 -6.87 8.16 -9.41
CA ALA A 67 -7.13 9.50 -8.89
C ALA A 67 -8.00 9.48 -7.62
N SER A 68 -9.01 8.60 -7.57
CA SER A 68 -9.84 8.39 -6.37
C SER A 68 -9.01 7.87 -5.20
N ILE A 69 -8.20 6.83 -5.41
CA ILE A 69 -7.30 6.29 -4.37
C ILE A 69 -6.34 7.36 -3.86
N ALA A 70 -5.69 8.13 -4.76
CA ALA A 70 -4.77 9.20 -4.37
C ALA A 70 -5.49 10.30 -3.56
N THR A 71 -6.75 10.57 -3.85
CA THR A 71 -7.58 11.51 -3.07
C THR A 71 -7.83 10.96 -1.68
N SER A 72 -8.24 9.69 -1.55
CA SER A 72 -8.46 9.03 -0.26
C SER A 72 -7.21 9.01 0.62
N VAL A 73 -6.04 8.71 0.03
CA VAL A 73 -4.74 8.75 0.72
C VAL A 73 -4.45 10.16 1.26
N ARG A 74 -4.57 11.19 0.42
CA ARG A 74 -4.24 12.58 0.81
C ARG A 74 -5.13 13.15 1.91
N HIS A 75 -6.37 12.66 2.02
CA HIS A 75 -7.29 13.04 3.09
C HIS A 75 -7.18 12.11 4.31
N GLY A 76 -6.24 11.16 4.32
CA GLY A 76 -5.97 10.29 5.45
C GLY A 76 -7.02 9.19 5.68
N PHE A 77 -7.88 8.90 4.70
CA PHE A 77 -8.87 7.83 4.82
C PHE A 77 -8.23 6.44 4.91
N LEU A 78 -7.00 6.29 4.42
CA LEU A 78 -6.26 5.02 4.39
C LEU A 78 -5.13 4.96 5.44
N ARG A 79 -5.22 5.74 6.53
CA ARG A 79 -4.17 5.79 7.57
C ARG A 79 -4.38 4.82 8.73
N ASN A 80 -5.49 4.09 8.74
CA ASN A 80 -5.84 3.24 9.87
C ASN A 80 -4.94 2.00 9.91
N SER A 81 -4.70 1.51 11.13
CA SER A 81 -4.04 0.23 11.41
C SER A 81 -4.96 -0.64 12.26
N SER A 82 -4.69 -1.94 12.28
CA SER A 82 -5.44 -2.95 13.02
C SER A 82 -4.47 -3.98 13.61
N PRO A 83 -4.73 -4.52 14.82
CA PRO A 83 -3.94 -5.62 15.37
C PRO A 83 -4.24 -6.96 14.68
N ASP A 84 -5.35 -7.07 13.94
CA ASP A 84 -5.89 -8.33 13.40
C ASP A 84 -4.84 -9.16 12.67
N LEU A 85 -4.01 -8.53 11.83
CA LEU A 85 -3.01 -9.26 11.07
C LEU A 85 -1.89 -9.82 11.96
N ALA A 86 -1.46 -9.07 12.97
CA ALA A 86 -0.43 -9.51 13.89
C ALA A 86 -0.94 -10.63 14.81
N GLU A 87 -2.15 -10.47 15.32
CA GLU A 87 -2.83 -11.48 16.15
C GLU A 87 -3.10 -12.77 15.37
N LEU A 88 -3.63 -12.65 14.14
CA LEU A 88 -3.94 -13.81 13.32
C LEU A 88 -2.68 -14.60 12.93
N LEU A 89 -1.54 -13.92 12.72
CA LEU A 89 -0.29 -14.56 12.36
C LEU A 89 0.54 -15.04 13.57
N ASP A 90 0.19 -14.60 14.79
CA ASP A 90 0.93 -14.82 16.03
C ASP A 90 2.45 -14.54 15.92
N ARG A 91 2.80 -13.45 15.22
CA ARG A 91 4.20 -13.04 15.02
C ARG A 91 4.33 -11.57 14.63
N PRO A 92 5.54 -10.98 14.77
CA PRO A 92 5.81 -9.64 14.25
C PRO A 92 5.55 -9.54 12.74
N LEU A 93 5.00 -8.40 12.32
CA LEU A 93 4.76 -8.12 10.91
C LEU A 93 6.04 -7.74 10.18
N THR A 94 6.05 -7.97 8.86
CA THR A 94 7.12 -7.49 7.98
C THR A 94 7.20 -5.97 8.01
N ASP A 95 8.41 -5.41 8.08
CA ASP A 95 8.64 -3.97 7.94
C ASP A 95 8.24 -3.50 6.52
N ALA A 96 7.02 -2.96 6.42
CA ALA A 96 6.45 -2.47 5.16
C ALA A 96 7.25 -1.31 4.57
N LEU A 97 7.85 -0.46 5.41
CA LEU A 97 8.68 0.66 4.96
C LEU A 97 9.97 0.14 4.32
N ALA A 98 10.62 -0.86 4.92
CA ALA A 98 11.79 -1.50 4.31
C ALA A 98 11.46 -2.12 2.95
N VAL A 99 10.34 -2.83 2.82
CA VAL A 99 9.89 -3.41 1.55
C VAL A 99 9.61 -2.33 0.50
N ALA A 100 8.88 -1.26 0.88
CA ALA A 100 8.54 -0.17 -0.01
C ALA A 100 9.80 0.57 -0.51
N ALA A 101 10.74 0.89 0.40
CA ALA A 101 12.00 1.51 0.05
C ALA A 101 12.87 0.63 -0.85
N GLY A 102 13.00 -0.67 -0.53
CA GLY A 102 13.75 -1.61 -1.37
C GLY A 102 13.18 -1.73 -2.78
N THR A 103 11.85 -1.77 -2.91
CA THR A 103 11.17 -1.82 -4.22
C THR A 103 11.39 -0.53 -5.00
N ALA A 104 11.22 0.63 -4.37
CA ALA A 104 11.43 1.92 -5.01
C ALA A 104 12.89 2.11 -5.46
N ALA A 105 13.87 1.59 -4.70
CA ALA A 105 15.27 1.60 -5.08
C ALA A 105 15.52 0.74 -6.34
N ALA A 106 14.96 -0.48 -6.39
CA ALA A 106 15.13 -1.40 -7.52
C ALA A 106 14.50 -0.89 -8.83
N MET A 107 13.46 -0.05 -8.73
CA MET A 107 12.80 0.56 -9.89
C MET A 107 13.51 1.80 -10.45
N ARG A 108 14.60 2.28 -9.83
CA ARG A 108 15.32 3.46 -10.32
C ARG A 108 15.89 3.21 -11.72
N PRO A 109 15.70 4.13 -12.68
CA PRO A 109 16.36 4.06 -13.98
C PRO A 109 17.89 4.05 -13.76
N GLY A 110 18.55 2.94 -14.13
CA GLY A 110 20.00 2.73 -13.92
C GLY A 110 20.37 1.71 -12.84
N ALA A 111 19.40 1.06 -12.17
CA ALA A 111 19.64 -0.04 -11.23
C ALA A 111 19.72 -1.43 -11.91
N ARG A 112 19.93 -1.48 -13.23
CA ARG A 112 20.19 -2.70 -14.01
C ARG A 112 21.54 -2.61 -14.68
#